data_AF-A0A2P2NYC3-F1
#
_entry.id   AF-A0A2P2NYC3-F1
#
_cell.length_a   1.000
_cell.length_b   1.000
_cell.length_c   1.000
_cell.angle_alpha   90.00
_cell.angle_beta   90.00
_cell.angle_gamma   90.00
#
_symmetry.space_group_name_H-M   'P 1'
#
loop_
_entity.id
_entity.type
_entity.pdbx_description
1 polymer ?
#
loop_
_entity_poly.entity_id
_entity_poly.type
_entity_poly.pdbx_seq_one_letter_code
_entity_poly.pdbx_strand_id
1 'polypeptide(L)'
;MPAIPSRFTHKFTVTNTMEALISQFTLLSDQALEDKNFDPSTIEDLMKFFEIEAYRSWAALELRQEQEVQESEAAMQEAEDYLNSVMDDAMDEFRRFEQEMEGMAKAELENLESTAENARKLGKSMERAATVASKRYIEAALNSATASMKSAWKGISSHKVHPS
;
A
#
# COMPACT_ATOMS: atom_id res chain seq x y z
N MET A 1 16.76 -3.61 -5.53
CA MET A 1 16.69 -5.07 -5.34
C MET A 1 18.11 -5.59 -5.19
N PRO A 2 18.54 -5.99 -3.98
CA PRO A 2 19.86 -6.62 -3.85
C PRO A 2 19.76 -8.06 -4.35
N ALA A 3 20.71 -8.44 -5.19
CA ALA A 3 20.81 -9.77 -5.76
C ALA A 3 21.11 -10.80 -4.67
N ILE A 4 20.34 -11.89 -4.65
CA ILE A 4 20.63 -13.09 -3.85
C ILE A 4 22.00 -13.62 -4.30
N PRO A 5 23.03 -13.64 -3.43
CA PRO A 5 24.33 -14.16 -3.83
C PRO A 5 24.22 -15.68 -3.99
N SER A 6 24.44 -16.17 -5.21
CA SER A 6 24.59 -17.60 -5.47
C SER A 6 25.89 -18.11 -4.84
N ARG A 7 25.83 -18.54 -3.57
CA ARG A 7 26.92 -19.24 -2.90
C ARG A 7 26.53 -20.68 -2.61
N PHE A 8 26.43 -21.49 -3.66
CA PHE A 8 26.40 -22.94 -3.54
C PHE A 8 27.39 -23.57 -4.52
N THR A 9 28.68 -23.35 -4.27
CA THR A 9 29.76 -24.19 -4.80
C THR A 9 30.87 -24.35 -3.77
N HIS A 10 30.52 -24.82 -2.57
CA HIS A 10 31.55 -25.36 -1.67
C HIS A 10 31.76 -26.84 -1.97
N LYS A 11 32.91 -27.12 -2.60
CA LYS A 11 33.36 -28.45 -2.96
C LYS A 11 33.42 -29.31 -1.70
N PHE A 12 32.59 -30.33 -1.73
CA PHE A 12 32.49 -31.43 -0.80
C PHE A 12 33.87 -32.05 -0.56
N THR A 13 34.38 -31.98 0.67
CA THR A 13 35.63 -32.64 1.09
C THR A 13 35.42 -34.09 1.52
N VAL A 14 34.17 -34.55 1.64
CA VAL A 14 33.81 -35.92 2.06
C VAL A 14 33.86 -36.94 0.89
N THR A 15 33.94 -36.48 -0.37
CA THR A 15 34.00 -37.38 -1.54
C THR A 15 35.36 -38.05 -1.66
N ASN A 16 36.45 -37.36 -1.34
CA ASN A 16 37.79 -37.91 -1.61
C ASN A 16 38.15 -39.11 -0.72
N THR A 17 37.60 -39.21 0.49
CA THR A 17 37.89 -40.29 1.45
C THR A 17 36.99 -41.50 1.22
N MET A 18 35.68 -41.30 1.14
CA MET A 18 34.72 -42.40 0.89
C MET A 18 34.93 -43.05 -0.48
N GLU A 19 35.17 -42.26 -1.53
CA GLU A 19 35.45 -42.78 -2.87
C GLU A 19 36.79 -43.55 -2.91
N ALA A 20 37.78 -43.15 -2.12
CA ALA A 20 39.03 -43.88 -1.99
C ALA A 20 38.84 -45.23 -1.28
N LEU A 21 37.96 -45.29 -0.26
CA LEU A 21 37.59 -46.54 0.40
C LEU A 21 36.84 -47.48 -0.56
N ILE A 22 35.89 -46.96 -1.35
CA ILE A 22 35.18 -47.73 -2.38
C ILE A 22 36.15 -48.26 -3.44
N SER A 23 37.11 -47.43 -3.87
CA SER A 23 38.14 -47.84 -4.84
C SER A 23 39.03 -48.96 -4.29
N GLN A 24 39.45 -48.86 -3.02
CA GLN A 24 40.21 -49.94 -2.37
C GLN A 24 39.38 -51.21 -2.17
N PHE A 25 38.09 -51.08 -1.87
CA PHE A 25 37.20 -52.21 -1.70
C PHE A 25 37.06 -53.00 -2.99
N THR A 26 36.87 -52.32 -4.11
CA THR A 26 36.84 -52.95 -5.44
C THR A 26 38.14 -53.69 -5.74
N LEU A 27 39.29 -53.06 -5.49
CA LEU A 27 40.61 -53.68 -5.72
C LEU A 27 40.81 -54.95 -4.89
N LEU A 28 40.51 -54.89 -3.58
CA LEU A 28 40.63 -56.05 -2.69
C LEU A 28 39.63 -57.15 -3.07
N SER A 29 38.43 -56.78 -3.54
CA SER A 29 37.42 -57.73 -3.99
C SER A 29 37.88 -58.48 -5.25
N ASP A 30 38.48 -57.79 -6.22
CA ASP A 30 39.06 -58.40 -7.41
C ASP A 30 40.22 -59.34 -7.05
N GLN A 31 41.11 -58.91 -6.14
CA GLN A 31 42.22 -59.73 -5.65
C GLN A 31 41.74 -61.00 -4.93
N ALA A 32 40.67 -60.94 -4.15
CA ALA A 32 40.11 -62.09 -3.47
C ALA A 32 39.55 -63.16 -4.43
N LEU A 33 39.18 -62.78 -5.66
CA LEU A 33 38.71 -63.71 -6.69
C LEU A 33 39.85 -64.40 -7.44
N GLU A 34 40.99 -63.71 -7.59
CA GLU A 34 42.11 -64.16 -8.41
C GLU A 34 43.23 -64.85 -7.60
N ASP A 35 43.49 -64.39 -6.36
CA ASP A 35 44.57 -64.90 -5.52
C ASP A 35 44.08 -65.94 -4.50
N LYS A 36 44.59 -67.17 -4.61
CA LYS A 36 44.26 -68.28 -3.71
C LYS A 36 44.87 -68.15 -2.31
N ASN A 37 45.87 -67.29 -2.14
CA ASN A 37 46.51 -67.00 -0.87
C ASN A 37 46.05 -65.65 -0.27
N PHE A 38 44.97 -65.09 -0.80
CA PHE A 38 44.39 -63.84 -0.30
C PHE A 38 44.13 -63.92 1.21
N ASP A 39 44.49 -62.85 1.93
CA ASP A 39 44.23 -62.72 3.36
C ASP A 39 42.92 -61.95 3.60
N PRO A 40 41.85 -62.63 4.06
CA PRO A 40 40.55 -61.99 4.30
C PRO A 40 40.57 -60.89 5.36
N SER A 41 41.58 -60.87 6.25
CA SER A 41 41.68 -59.84 7.29
C SER A 41 41.86 -58.43 6.71
N THR A 42 42.40 -58.31 5.50
CA THR A 42 42.58 -57.03 4.79
C THR A 42 41.24 -56.35 4.44
N ILE A 43 40.21 -57.14 4.12
CA ILE A 43 38.85 -56.62 3.88
C ILE A 43 38.24 -56.17 5.22
N GLU A 44 38.43 -56.94 6.29
CA GLU A 44 37.92 -56.57 7.61
C GLU A 44 38.52 -55.25 8.10
N ASP A 45 39.82 -55.05 7.92
CA ASP A 45 40.48 -53.79 8.25
C ASP A 45 39.98 -52.62 7.38
N LEU A 46 39.70 -52.86 6.10
CA LEU A 46 39.07 -51.85 5.24
C LEU A 46 37.65 -51.51 5.70
N MET A 47 36.86 -52.50 6.14
CA MET A 47 35.51 -52.29 6.65
C MET A 47 35.48 -51.42 7.91
N LYS A 48 36.49 -51.51 8.79
CA LYS A 48 36.64 -50.61 9.94
C LYS A 48 36.81 -49.15 9.51
N PHE A 49 37.53 -48.89 8.42
CA PHE A 49 37.64 -47.53 7.88
C PHE A 49 36.32 -47.02 7.29
N PHE A 50 35.55 -47.87 6.62
CA PHE A 50 34.20 -47.52 6.16
C PHE A 50 33.27 -47.13 7.30
N GLU A 51 33.27 -47.91 8.38
CA GLU A 51 32.46 -47.61 9.56
C GLU A 51 32.81 -46.24 10.16
N ILE A 52 34.11 -45.98 10.35
CA ILE A 52 34.58 -44.69 10.89
C ILE A 52 34.19 -43.53 9.97
N GLU A 53 34.40 -43.69 8.66
CA GLU A 53 34.12 -42.62 7.69
C GLU A 53 32.62 -42.38 7.55
N ALA A 54 31.79 -43.43 7.64
CA ALA A 54 30.33 -43.31 7.65
C ALA A 54 29.85 -42.53 8.88
N TYR A 55 30.35 -42.87 10.08
CA TYR A 55 30.00 -42.13 11.30
C TYR A 55 30.42 -40.66 11.23
N ARG A 56 31.63 -40.38 10.74
CA ARG A 56 32.12 -39.00 10.55
C ARG A 56 31.27 -38.23 9.56
N SER A 57 30.94 -38.85 8.44
CA SER A 57 30.10 -38.25 7.40
C SER A 57 28.70 -37.93 7.93
N TRP A 58 28.12 -38.85 8.72
CA TRP A 58 26.81 -38.65 9.31
C TRP A 58 26.81 -37.54 10.36
N ALA A 59 27.78 -37.54 11.28
CA ALA A 59 27.92 -36.47 12.28
C ALA A 59 28.15 -35.10 11.63
N ALA A 60 28.95 -35.03 10.56
CA ALA A 60 29.18 -33.80 9.82
C ALA A 60 27.93 -33.33 9.06
N LEU A 61 27.11 -34.27 8.57
CA LEU A 61 25.84 -33.95 7.94
C LEU A 61 24.82 -33.41 8.94
N GLU A 62 24.69 -34.06 10.11
CA GLU A 62 23.77 -33.64 11.17
C GLU A 62 24.12 -32.24 11.69
N LEU A 63 25.41 -31.98 11.96
CA LEU A 63 25.86 -30.65 12.37
C LEU A 63 25.57 -29.58 11.31
N ARG A 64 25.77 -29.89 10.03
CA ARG A 64 25.47 -28.94 8.94
C ARG A 64 23.98 -28.69 8.83
N GLN A 65 23.16 -29.74 8.94
CA GLN A 65 21.71 -29.60 8.90
C GLN A 65 21.22 -28.71 10.03
N GLU A 66 21.75 -28.88 11.24
CA GLU A 66 21.41 -28.03 12.38
C GLU A 66 21.81 -26.57 12.14
N GLN A 67 22.99 -26.32 11.58
CA GLN A 67 23.44 -24.98 11.19
C GLN A 67 22.55 -24.36 10.10
N GLU A 68 22.23 -25.10 9.04
CA GLU A 68 21.38 -24.64 7.95
C GLU A 68 19.97 -24.29 8.44
N VAL A 69 19.41 -25.10 9.36
CA VAL A 69 18.12 -24.81 10.00
C VAL A 69 18.21 -23.53 10.83
N GLN A 70 19.23 -23.41 11.68
CA GLN A 70 19.41 -22.22 12.52
C GLN A 70 19.59 -20.94 11.70
N GLU A 71 20.39 -20.99 10.62
CA GLU A 71 20.58 -19.86 9.70
C GLU A 71 19.27 -19.51 8.98
N SER A 72 18.51 -20.51 8.54
CA SER A 72 17.21 -20.31 7.89
C SER A 72 16.18 -19.69 8.85
N GLU A 73 16.12 -20.15 10.10
CA GLU A 73 15.21 -19.60 11.12
C GLU A 73 15.57 -18.15 11.46
N ALA A 74 16.85 -17.84 11.63
CA ALA A 74 17.31 -16.48 11.88
C ALA A 74 16.97 -15.54 10.72
N ALA A 75 17.19 -15.97 9.48
CA ALA A 75 16.84 -15.18 8.30
C ALA A 75 15.33 -14.98 8.15
N MET A 76 14.52 -15.99 8.50
CA MET A 76 13.07 -15.88 8.50
C MET A 76 12.58 -14.88 9.55
N GLN A 77 13.16 -14.91 10.75
CA GLN A 77 12.83 -13.96 11.82
C GLN A 77 13.19 -12.53 11.42
N GLU A 78 14.38 -12.31 10.84
CA GLU A 78 14.79 -10.98 10.37
C GLU A 78 13.83 -10.45 9.29
N ALA A 79 13.39 -11.31 8.37
CA ALA A 79 12.43 -10.94 7.34
C ALA A 79 11.04 -10.61 7.92
N GLU A 80 10.59 -11.36 8.93
CA GLU A 80 9.34 -11.10 9.65
C GLU A 80 9.39 -9.78 10.42
N ASP A 81 10.47 -9.53 11.16
CA ASP A 81 10.67 -8.29 11.92
C ASP A 81 10.68 -7.07 10.97
N TYR A 82 11.37 -7.19 9.84
CA TYR A 82 11.38 -6.15 8.81
C TYR A 82 9.97 -5.91 8.22
N LEU A 83 9.25 -6.98 7.90
CA LEU A 83 7.89 -6.87 7.36
C LEU A 83 6.96 -6.19 8.37
N ASN A 84 7.03 -6.58 9.64
CA ASN A 84 6.24 -5.97 10.72
C ASN A 84 6.55 -4.48 10.86
N SER A 85 7.82 -4.08 10.84
CA SER A 85 8.22 -2.67 10.86
C SER A 85 7.61 -1.88 9.69
N VAL A 86 7.69 -2.42 8.47
CA VAL A 86 7.13 -1.74 7.28
C VAL A 86 5.61 -1.66 7.35
N MET A 87 4.94 -2.69 7.86
CA MET A 87 3.49 -2.68 8.04
C MET A 87 3.05 -1.67 9.09
N ASP A 88 3.74 -1.60 10.23
CA ASP A 88 3.44 -0.63 11.28
C ASP A 88 3.60 0.81 10.78
N ASP A 89 4.70 1.10 10.08
CA ASP A 89 4.94 2.41 9.46
C ASP A 89 3.84 2.77 8.45
N ALA A 90 3.45 1.82 7.59
CA ALA A 90 2.40 2.03 6.60
C ALA A 90 1.03 2.27 7.25
N MET A 91 0.72 1.55 8.34
CA MET A 91 -0.53 1.73 9.08
C MET A 91 -0.56 3.08 9.82
N ASP A 92 0.57 3.55 10.33
CA ASP A 92 0.69 4.89 10.91
C ASP A 92 0.53 6.00 9.88
N GLU A 93 1.12 5.84 8.70
CA GLU A 93 0.93 6.77 7.59
C GLU A 93 -0.54 6.81 7.15
N PHE A 94 -1.18 5.65 7.04
CA PHE A 94 -2.60 5.56 6.67
C PHE A 94 -3.49 6.24 7.71
N ARG A 95 -3.25 6.00 9.01
CA ARG A 95 -3.97 6.69 10.10
C ARG A 95 -3.83 8.21 10.01
N ARG A 96 -2.63 8.72 9.75
CA ARG A 96 -2.40 10.16 9.59
C ARG A 96 -3.12 10.70 8.37
N PHE A 97 -3.05 10.00 7.25
CA PHE A 97 -3.73 10.38 6.02
C PHE A 97 -5.25 10.48 6.21
N GLU A 98 -5.87 9.51 6.89
CA GLU A 98 -7.31 9.56 7.21
C GLU A 98 -7.66 10.77 8.07
N GLN A 99 -6.88 11.05 9.12
CA GLN A 99 -7.10 12.21 9.99
C GLN A 99 -6.95 13.53 9.24
N GLU A 100 -5.93 13.67 8.41
CA GLU A 100 -5.71 14.85 7.57
C GLU A 100 -6.86 15.02 6.58
N MET A 101 -7.32 13.94 5.95
CA MET A 101 -8.46 13.96 5.03
C MET A 101 -9.76 14.36 5.72
N GLU A 102 -10.06 13.78 6.88
CA GLU A 102 -11.26 14.12 7.65
C GLU A 102 -11.25 15.59 8.08
N GLY A 103 -10.09 16.09 8.54
CA GLY A 103 -9.90 17.49 8.89
C GLY A 103 -10.14 18.43 7.71
N MET A 104 -9.59 18.12 6.53
CA MET A 104 -9.81 18.89 5.31
C MET A 104 -11.27 18.86 4.87
N ALA A 105 -11.90 17.68 4.85
CA ALA A 105 -13.29 17.53 4.45
C ALA A 105 -14.24 18.34 5.35
N LYS A 106 -13.98 18.33 6.66
CA LYS A 106 -14.76 19.14 7.62
C LYS A 106 -14.57 20.63 7.39
N ALA A 107 -13.32 21.10 7.21
CA ALA A 107 -13.04 22.50 6.93
C ALA A 107 -13.68 22.97 5.62
N GLU A 108 -13.67 22.12 4.59
CA GLU A 108 -14.30 22.41 3.31
C GLU A 108 -15.82 22.47 3.41
N LEU A 109 -16.43 21.56 4.18
CA LEU A 109 -17.87 21.59 4.45
C LEU A 109 -18.29 22.86 5.20
N GLU A 110 -17.57 23.23 6.26
CA GLU A 110 -17.84 24.45 7.04
C GLU A 110 -17.73 25.71 6.16
N ASN A 111 -16.74 25.76 5.28
CA ASN A 111 -16.59 26.86 4.32
C ASN A 111 -17.75 26.92 3.30
N LEU A 112 -18.20 25.76 2.81
CA LEU A 112 -19.31 25.67 1.88
C LEU A 112 -20.63 26.12 2.54
N GLU A 113 -20.90 25.68 3.77
CA GLU A 113 -22.07 26.11 4.55
C GLU A 113 -22.05 27.62 4.80
N SER A 114 -20.91 28.18 5.20
CA SER A 114 -20.74 29.63 5.40
C SER A 114 -21.00 30.40 4.11
N THR A 115 -20.43 29.94 2.99
CA THR A 115 -20.62 30.56 1.67
C THR A 115 -22.09 30.50 1.25
N ALA A 116 -22.77 29.37 1.43
CA ALA A 116 -24.17 29.19 1.10
C ALA A 116 -25.07 30.10 1.96
N GLU A 117 -24.80 30.21 3.26
CA GLU A 117 -25.57 31.08 4.17
C GLU A 117 -25.38 32.56 3.83
N ASN A 118 -24.16 32.97 3.46
CA ASN A 118 -23.88 34.31 2.98
C ASN A 118 -24.63 34.61 1.66
N ALA A 119 -24.61 33.68 0.71
CA ALA A 119 -25.37 33.80 -0.54
C ALA A 119 -26.88 33.90 -0.27
N ARG A 120 -27.42 33.11 0.67
CA ARG A 120 -28.83 33.15 1.08
C ARG A 120 -29.21 34.49 1.71
N LYS A 121 -28.37 35.04 2.60
CA LYS A 121 -28.57 36.36 3.21
C LYS A 121 -28.55 37.46 2.16
N LEU A 122 -27.60 37.41 1.23
CA LEU A 122 -27.50 38.35 0.12
C LEU A 122 -28.73 38.26 -0.80
N GLY A 123 -29.18 37.07 -1.16
CA GLY A 123 -30.40 36.86 -1.95
C GLY A 123 -31.63 37.50 -1.30
N LYS A 124 -31.83 37.28 0.02
CA LYS A 124 -32.92 37.90 0.77
C LYS A 124 -32.84 39.43 0.83
N SER A 125 -31.64 40.00 0.95
CA SER A 125 -31.49 41.47 0.99
C SER A 125 -31.76 42.09 -0.38
N MET A 126 -31.28 41.45 -1.45
CA MET A 126 -31.57 41.85 -2.84
C MET A 126 -33.07 41.75 -3.15
N GLU A 127 -33.73 40.67 -2.74
CA GLU A 127 -35.19 40.50 -2.90
C GLU A 127 -35.97 41.63 -2.23
N ARG A 128 -35.60 42.01 -1.00
CA ARG A 128 -36.23 43.15 -0.29
C ARG A 128 -35.99 44.46 -1.03
N ALA A 129 -34.76 44.73 -1.47
CA ALA A 129 -34.43 45.94 -2.22
C ALA A 129 -35.22 46.03 -3.53
N ALA A 130 -35.28 44.93 -4.29
CA ALA A 130 -36.05 44.83 -5.52
C ALA A 130 -37.55 45.03 -5.27
N THR A 131 -38.09 44.47 -4.18
CA THR A 131 -39.50 44.65 -3.80
C THR A 131 -39.81 46.12 -3.49
N VAL A 132 -38.95 46.81 -2.74
CA VAL A 132 -39.12 48.25 -2.43
C VAL A 132 -39.05 49.08 -3.70
N ALA A 133 -38.06 48.83 -4.56
CA ALA A 133 -37.92 49.53 -5.83
C ALA A 133 -39.14 49.31 -6.75
N SER A 134 -39.62 48.06 -6.85
CA SER A 134 -40.82 47.70 -7.60
C SER A 134 -42.07 48.43 -7.09
N LYS A 135 -42.29 48.44 -5.76
CA LYS A 135 -43.39 49.21 -5.16
C LYS A 135 -43.33 50.69 -5.51
N ARG A 136 -42.17 51.32 -5.39
CA ARG A 136 -41.99 52.74 -5.76
C ARG A 136 -42.25 53.01 -7.24
N TYR A 137 -41.83 52.10 -8.11
CA TYR A 137 -42.10 52.20 -9.54
C TYR A 137 -43.60 52.14 -9.82
N ILE A 138 -44.31 51.18 -9.22
CA ILE A 138 -45.77 51.04 -9.33
C ILE A 138 -46.47 52.29 -8.78
N GLU A 139 -46.09 52.78 -7.61
CA GLU A 139 -46.64 54.02 -7.03
C GLU A 139 -46.43 55.23 -7.94
N ALA A 140 -45.24 55.39 -8.53
CA ALA A 140 -44.95 56.47 -9.47
C ALA A 140 -45.83 56.35 -10.74
N ALA A 141 -45.99 55.15 -11.28
CA ALA A 141 -46.86 54.89 -12.42
C ALA A 141 -48.33 55.20 -12.10
N LEU A 142 -48.84 54.77 -10.94
CA LEU A 142 -50.20 55.05 -10.48
C LEU A 142 -50.44 56.55 -10.24
N ASN A 143 -49.49 57.24 -9.63
CA ASN A 143 -49.56 58.69 -9.42
C ASN A 143 -49.58 59.43 -10.76
N SER A 144 -48.74 59.03 -11.71
CA SER A 144 -48.71 59.58 -13.07
C SER A 144 -50.01 59.34 -13.83
N ALA A 145 -50.56 58.12 -13.76
CA ALA A 145 -51.85 57.78 -14.37
C ALA A 145 -53.00 58.60 -13.74
N THR A 146 -53.02 58.75 -12.41
CA THR A 146 -54.02 59.55 -11.70
C THR A 146 -53.92 61.03 -12.06
N ALA A 147 -52.70 61.58 -12.14
CA ALA A 147 -52.49 62.96 -12.58
C ALA A 147 -52.98 63.16 -14.02
N SER A 148 -52.67 62.21 -14.92
CA SER A 148 -53.15 62.19 -16.30
C SER A 148 -54.69 62.10 -16.39
N MET A 149 -55.33 61.29 -15.55
CA MET A 149 -56.80 61.23 -15.50
C MET A 149 -57.41 62.52 -14.95
N LYS A 150 -56.84 63.12 -13.89
CA LYS A 150 -57.30 64.40 -13.35
C LYS A 150 -57.16 65.53 -14.36
N SER A 151 -56.07 65.59 -15.11
CA SER A 151 -55.86 66.61 -16.15
C SER A 151 -56.84 66.41 -17.32
N ALA A 152 -57.06 65.17 -17.76
CA ALA A 152 -58.07 64.85 -18.77
C ALA A 152 -59.49 65.24 -18.32
N TRP A 153 -59.88 64.93 -17.08
CA TRP A 153 -61.18 65.30 -16.50
C TRP A 153 -61.36 66.83 -16.41
N LYS A 154 -60.32 67.56 -15.98
CA LYS A 154 -60.35 69.03 -15.93
C LYS A 154 -60.43 69.65 -17.33
N GLY A 155 -59.82 69.03 -18.34
CA GLY A 155 -59.97 69.41 -19.74
C GLY A 155 -61.38 69.20 -20.29
N ILE A 156 -62.07 68.15 -19.84
CA ILE A 156 -63.48 67.88 -20.20
C ILE A 156 -64.44 68.85 -19.47
N SER A 157 -64.16 69.22 -18.22
CA SER A 157 -65.00 70.18 -17.44
C SER A 157 -64.82 71.65 -17.86
N SER A 158 -63.80 71.96 -18.67
CA SER A 158 -63.54 73.30 -19.21
C SER A 158 -63.93 73.36 -20.69
N HIS A 159 -65.14 72.93 -21.04
CA HIS A 159 -65.67 73.16 -22.39
C HIS A 159 -66.12 74.62 -22.53
N LYS A 160 -65.16 75.54 -22.66
CA LYS A 160 -65.41 76.86 -23.27
C LYS A 160 -65.29 76.70 -24.78
N VAL A 161 -66.42 76.52 -25.43
CA VAL A 161 -66.58 76.65 -26.88
C VAL A 161 -66.33 78.11 -27.27
N HIS A 162 -65.35 78.34 -28.13
CA HIS A 162 -65.13 79.63 -28.78
C HIS A 162 -65.80 79.60 -30.16
N PRO A 163 -66.74 80.50 -30.47
CA PRO A 163 -67.36 80.58 -31.79
C PRO A 163 -66.43 81.26 -32.80
N SER A 164 -66.59 80.85 -34.06
CA SER A 164 -65.75 81.16 -35.24
C SER A 164 -65.63 82.64 -35.60
#